data_AF-A0A7K1JHS9-F1
#
_entry.id   AF-A0A7K1JHS9-F1
#
_cell.length_a   1.000
_cell.length_b   1.000
_cell.length_c   1.000
_cell.angle_alpha   90.00
_cell.angle_beta   90.00
_cell.angle_gamma   90.00
#
_symmetry.space_group_name_H-M   'P 1'
#
loop_
_entity.id
_entity.type
_entity.pdbx_description
1 polymer ?
#
loop_
_entity_poly.entity_id
_entity_poly.type
_entity_poly.pdbx_seq_one_letter_code
_entity_poly.pdbx_strand_id
1 'polypeptide(L)'
;MSGPHLTPWLLERAEFLVHDLQDRHELTVCLEAAAEDIVSWRNQIAERLRIQQKSANRYITDEALTRLSDHIAQCLDDAQCPPAPVIHLAGRRQYQEG
;
A
#
# COMPACT_ATOMS: atom_id res chain seq x y z
N MET A 1 29.65 -0.46 -0.88
CA MET A 1 28.38 -0.88 -0.27
C MET A 1 27.67 -1.71 -1.33
N SER A 2 27.65 -3.03 -1.22
CA SER A 2 26.83 -3.86 -2.12
C SER A 2 25.39 -3.66 -1.69
N GLY A 3 24.58 -3.02 -2.53
CA GLY A 3 23.13 -2.95 -2.31
C GLY A 3 22.53 -4.36 -2.18
N PRO A 4 21.32 -4.49 -1.61
CA PRO A 4 20.68 -5.80 -1.49
C PRO A 4 20.66 -6.48 -2.87
N HIS A 5 21.11 -7.74 -2.92
CA HIS A 5 21.08 -8.53 -4.15
C HIS A 5 19.63 -8.90 -4.48
N LEU A 6 18.91 -7.99 -5.12
CA LEU A 6 17.59 -8.24 -5.65
C LEU A 6 17.69 -9.19 -6.85
N THR A 7 16.79 -10.17 -6.92
CA THR A 7 16.65 -10.98 -8.15
C THR A 7 16.24 -10.05 -9.31
N PRO A 8 16.62 -10.33 -10.57
CA PRO A 8 16.26 -9.47 -11.71
C PRO A 8 14.76 -9.18 -11.81
N TRP A 9 13.93 -10.20 -11.53
CA TRP A 9 12.47 -10.03 -11.50
C TRP A 9 12.01 -9.05 -10.41
N LEU A 10 12.54 -9.16 -9.19
CA LEU A 10 12.15 -8.26 -8.09
C LEU A 10 12.63 -6.84 -8.33
N LEU A 11 13.83 -6.67 -8.91
CA LEU A 11 14.36 -5.38 -9.30
C LEU A 11 13.42 -4.68 -10.28
N GLU A 12 13.05 -5.35 -11.38
CA GLU A 12 12.13 -4.82 -12.39
C GLU A 12 10.80 -4.38 -11.79
N ARG A 13 10.19 -5.21 -10.92
CA ARG A 13 8.90 -4.87 -10.28
C ARG A 13 9.02 -3.71 -9.29
N ALA A 14 10.13 -3.64 -8.55
CA ALA A 14 10.38 -2.56 -7.61
C ALA A 14 10.64 -1.23 -8.33
N GLU A 15 11.43 -1.24 -9.40
CA GLU A 15 11.65 -0.07 -10.26
C GLU A 15 10.33 0.42 -10.86
N PHE A 16 9.48 -0.49 -11.36
CA PHE A 16 8.15 -0.14 -11.84
C PHE A 16 7.33 0.58 -10.76
N LEU A 17 7.27 0.02 -9.54
CA LEU A 17 6.48 0.60 -8.45
C LEU A 17 7.02 1.97 -8.01
N VAL A 18 8.36 2.13 -7.93
CA VAL A 18 9.00 3.42 -7.63
C VAL A 18 8.63 4.46 -8.67
N HIS A 19 8.71 4.13 -9.96
CA HIS A 19 8.36 5.06 -11.03
C HIS A 19 6.87 5.40 -11.04
N ASP A 20 5.99 4.41 -10.89
CA ASP A 20 4.54 4.64 -10.89
C ASP A 20 4.10 5.53 -9.72
N LEU A 21 4.66 5.32 -8.52
CA LEU A 21 4.43 6.18 -7.34
C LEU A 21 4.94 7.61 -7.56
N GLN A 22 6.12 7.77 -8.14
CA GLN A 22 6.71 9.08 -8.39
C GLN A 22 5.96 9.85 -9.48
N ASP A 23 5.61 9.19 -10.58
CA ASP A 23 5.06 9.83 -11.78
C ASP A 23 3.57 10.16 -11.63
N ARG A 24 2.80 9.32 -10.92
CA ARG A 24 1.34 9.49 -10.78
C ARG A 24 0.93 10.20 -9.51
N HIS A 25 1.68 9.98 -8.43
CA HIS A 25 1.30 10.42 -7.09
C HIS A 25 2.33 11.36 -6.45
N GLU A 26 3.42 11.68 -7.16
CA GLU A 26 4.51 12.53 -6.67
C GLU A 26 5.16 11.98 -5.37
N LEU A 27 5.05 10.66 -5.17
CA LEU A 27 5.57 9.97 -3.99
C LEU A 27 6.95 9.39 -4.25
N THR A 28 7.95 9.86 -3.49
CA THR A 28 9.31 9.31 -3.55
C THR A 28 9.47 8.19 -2.52
N VAL A 29 9.75 6.98 -3.00
CA VAL A 29 10.10 5.81 -2.17
C VAL A 29 11.44 5.23 -2.59
N CYS A 30 12.19 4.67 -1.65
CA CYS A 30 13.42 3.96 -2.01
C CYS A 30 13.11 2.59 -2.63
N LEU A 31 14.03 2.14 -3.50
CA LEU A 31 13.90 0.87 -4.22
C LEU A 31 13.79 -0.32 -3.26
N GLU A 32 14.50 -0.29 -2.13
CA GLU A 32 14.48 -1.34 -1.12
C GLU A 32 13.10 -1.47 -0.46
N ALA A 33 12.46 -0.35 -0.10
CA ALA A 33 11.12 -0.37 0.49
C ALA A 33 10.08 -0.91 -0.51
N ALA A 34 10.14 -0.46 -1.77
CA ALA A 34 9.26 -0.98 -2.82
C ALA A 34 9.45 -2.50 -3.03
N ALA A 35 10.69 -2.99 -2.98
CA ALA A 35 10.99 -4.41 -3.08
C ALA A 35 10.44 -5.21 -1.88
N GLU A 36 10.55 -4.66 -0.66
CA GLU A 36 9.98 -5.27 0.55
C GLU A 36 8.45 -5.37 0.47
N ASP A 37 7.78 -4.32 0.01
CA ASP A 37 6.32 -4.29 -0.18
C ASP A 37 5.88 -5.35 -1.19
N ILE A 38 6.59 -5.47 -2.32
CA ILE A 38 6.30 -6.49 -3.33
C ILE A 38 6.50 -7.91 -2.78
N VAL A 39 7.56 -8.15 -2.01
CA VAL A 39 7.80 -9.44 -1.37
C VAL A 39 6.70 -9.78 -0.36
N SER A 40 6.33 -8.82 0.48
CA SER A 40 5.24 -8.96 1.46
C SER A 40 3.93 -9.30 0.76
N TRP A 41 3.57 -8.53 -0.26
CA TRP A 41 2.33 -8.74 -1.01
C TRP A 41 2.31 -10.08 -1.76
N ARG A 42 3.42 -10.45 -2.42
CA ARG A 42 3.58 -11.76 -3.07
C ARG A 42 3.39 -12.90 -2.07
N ASN A 43 3.96 -12.79 -0.87
CA ASN A 43 3.85 -13.81 0.16
C ASN A 43 2.39 -13.95 0.64
N GLN A 44 1.67 -12.83 0.81
CA GLN A 44 0.25 -12.85 1.14
C GLN A 44 -0.61 -13.51 0.05
N ILE A 45 -0.32 -13.26 -1.23
CA ILE A 45 -1.01 -13.93 -2.35
C ILE A 45 -0.74 -15.44 -2.31
N ALA A 46 0.52 -15.84 -2.13
CA ALA A 46 0.91 -17.24 -2.06
C ALA A 46 0.18 -17.97 -0.92
N GLU A 47 0.11 -17.34 0.26
CA GLU A 47 -0.60 -17.86 1.42
C GLU A 47 -2.10 -17.99 1.17
N ARG A 48 -2.76 -16.92 0.71
CA ARG A 48 -4.21 -16.90 0.47
C ARG A 48 -4.66 -17.93 -0.56
N LEU A 49 -3.87 -18.11 -1.63
CA LEU A 49 -4.17 -19.06 -2.69
C LEU A 49 -3.62 -20.47 -2.43
N ARG A 50 -2.85 -20.66 -1.34
CA ARG A 50 -2.16 -21.92 -1.01
C ARG A 50 -1.27 -22.44 -2.14
N ILE A 51 -0.49 -21.54 -2.75
CA ILE A 51 0.45 -21.85 -3.83
C ILE A 51 1.89 -21.52 -3.41
N GLN A 52 2.87 -21.99 -4.19
CA GLN A 52 4.26 -21.63 -3.96
C GLN A 52 4.51 -20.14 -4.25
N GLN A 53 5.43 -19.51 -3.49
CA GLN A 53 5.79 -18.09 -3.68
C GLN A 53 6.20 -17.76 -5.12
N LYS A 54 6.98 -18.63 -5.75
CA LYS A 54 7.38 -18.45 -7.16
C LYS A 54 6.18 -18.46 -8.11
N SER A 55 5.16 -19.26 -7.82
CA SER A 55 3.92 -19.27 -8.60
C SER A 55 3.11 -17.99 -8.41
N ALA A 56 3.24 -17.30 -7.26
CA ALA A 56 2.54 -16.05 -7.00
C ALA A 56 3.07 -14.87 -7.84
N ASN A 57 4.30 -14.94 -8.36
CA ASN A 57 4.87 -13.90 -9.24
C ASN A 57 3.95 -13.53 -10.41
N ARG A 58 3.18 -14.49 -10.95
CA ARG A 58 2.25 -14.27 -12.07
C ARG A 58 1.11 -13.30 -11.78
N TYR A 59 0.85 -13.01 -10.50
CA TYR A 59 -0.20 -12.10 -10.05
C TYR A 59 0.32 -10.69 -9.77
N ILE A 60 1.64 -10.50 -9.77
CA ILE A 60 2.28 -9.18 -9.64
C ILE A 60 2.47 -8.61 -11.05
N THR A 61 1.35 -8.28 -11.69
CA THR A 61 1.32 -7.65 -13.00
C THR A 61 1.46 -6.13 -12.86
N ASP A 62 1.79 -5.46 -13.95
CA ASP A 62 1.92 -4.00 -13.99
C ASP A 62 0.60 -3.32 -13.58
N GLU A 63 -0.55 -3.82 -14.07
CA GLU A 63 -1.88 -3.36 -13.64
C GLU A 63 -2.09 -3.52 -12.12
N ALA A 64 -1.64 -4.65 -11.56
CA ALA A 64 -1.79 -4.92 -10.14
C ALA A 64 -0.86 -4.01 -9.32
N LEU A 65 0.34 -3.70 -9.82
CA LEU A 65 1.26 -2.74 -9.22
C LEU A 65 0.73 -1.30 -9.28
N THR A 66 0.12 -0.89 -10.39
CA THR A 66 -0.55 0.42 -10.46
C THR A 66 -1.68 0.53 -9.43
N ARG A 67 -2.47 -0.54 -9.22
CA ARG A 67 -3.49 -0.54 -8.16
C ARG A 67 -2.89 -0.51 -6.74
N LEU A 68 -1.75 -1.16 -6.54
CA LEU A 68 -1.02 -1.08 -5.28
C LEU A 68 -0.51 0.34 -5.03
N SER A 69 0.04 0.99 -6.05
CA SER A 69 0.48 2.39 -6.03
C SER A 69 -0.66 3.34 -5.68
N ASP A 70 -1.81 3.22 -6.36
CA ASP A 70 -3.02 3.98 -6.04
C ASP A 70 -3.48 3.75 -4.58
N HIS A 71 -3.39 2.51 -4.08
CA HIS A 71 -3.74 2.19 -2.71
C HIS A 71 -2.78 2.78 -1.68
N ILE A 72 -1.47 2.78 -1.95
CA ILE A 72 -0.45 3.40 -1.09
C ILE A 72 -0.70 4.90 -1.01
N ALA A 73 -0.93 5.57 -2.13
CA ALA A 73 -1.24 6.99 -2.17
C ALA A 73 -2.48 7.32 -1.34
N GLN A 74 -3.57 6.57 -1.52
CA GLN A 74 -4.79 6.74 -0.73
C GLN A 74 -4.53 6.57 0.78
N CYS A 75 -3.76 5.56 1.18
CA CYS A 75 -3.42 5.36 2.60
C CYS A 75 -2.64 6.53 3.19
N LEU A 76 -1.76 7.15 2.42
CA LEU A 76 -1.00 8.32 2.86
C LEU A 76 -1.89 9.56 2.95
N ASP A 77 -2.80 9.77 2.00
CA ASP A 77 -3.78 10.87 2.06
C ASP A 77 -4.69 10.72 3.28
N ASP A 78 -5.17 9.51 3.54
CA ASP A 78 -5.99 9.20 4.71
C ASP A 78 -5.24 9.43 6.03
N ALA A 79 -3.94 9.10 6.07
CA ALA A 79 -3.10 9.32 7.25
C ALA A 79 -2.80 10.81 7.50
N GLN A 80 -2.75 11.62 6.44
CA GLN A 80 -2.56 13.07 6.51
C GLN A 80 -3.87 13.82 6.83
N CYS A 81 -5.02 13.21 6.52
CA CYS A 81 -6.32 13.74 6.89
C CYS A 81 -6.53 13.61 8.40
N PRO A 82 -6.69 14.73 9.15
CA PRO A 82 -6.99 14.64 10.57
C PRO A 82 -8.29 13.85 10.76
N PRO A 83 -8.38 12.98 11.79
CA PRO A 83 -9.57 12.17 12.00
C PRO A 83 -10.80 13.09 12.06
N ALA A 84 -11.84 12.72 11.31
CA ALA A 84 -13.08 13.49 11.26
C ALA A 84 -13.54 13.82 12.68
N PRO A 85 -14.00 15.05 12.96
CA PRO A 85 -14.40 15.45 14.29
C PRO A 85 -15.48 14.49 14.80
N VAL A 86 -15.16 13.74 15.85
CA VAL A 86 -16.11 12.86 16.53
C VAL A 86 -17.20 13.77 17.10
N ILE A 87 -18.35 13.83 16.44
CA ILE A 87 -19.51 14.54 16.97
C ILE A 87 -20.01 13.73 18.16
N HIS A 88 -19.62 14.16 19.37
CA HIS A 88 -20.21 13.64 20.59
C HIS A 88 -21.69 14.04 20.62
N LEU A 89 -22.57 13.08 20.34
CA LEU A 89 -24.03 13.22 20.44
C LEU A 89 -24.47 13.23 21.92
N ALA A 90 -23.98 14.19 22.70
CA ALA A 90 -24.37 14.36 24.10
C ALA A 90 -25.23 15.61 24.27
N GLY A 91 -26.52 15.39 24.55
CA GLY A 91 -27.27 16.23 25.50
C GLY A 91 -28.22 17.29 24.95
N ARG A 92 -29.46 16.90 24.60
CA ARG A 92 -30.66 17.73 24.83
C ARG A 92 -31.88 16.86 25.16
N ARG A 93 -32.02 16.49 26.43
CA ARG A 93 -33.34 16.40 27.07
C ARG A 93 -33.29 17.27 28.31
N GLN A 94 -33.57 18.55 28.14
CA GLN A 94 -34.05 19.35 29.25
C GLN A 94 -35.49 18.89 29.48
N TYR A 95 -35.71 18.17 30.58
CA TYR A 95 -37.03 18.01 31.15
C TYR A 95 -37.49 19.39 31.63
N GLN A 96 -38.66 19.81 31.15
CA GLN A 96 -39.35 21.00 31.60
C GLN A 96 -40.77 20.55 32.00
N GLU A 97 -40.90 20.00 33.20
CA GLU A 97 -42.16 19.77 33.92
C GLU A 97 -41.77 19.71 35.41
N GLY A 98 -42.30 20.49 36.35
CA GLY A 98 -43.31 21.54 36.39
C GLY A 98 -43.28 22.15 37.79
#